data_AF-A0A1I7ZSI6-F1
#
_entry.id   AF-A0A1I7ZSI6-F1
#
_cell.length_a   1.000
_cell.length_b   1.000
_cell.length_c   1.000
_cell.angle_alpha   90.00
_cell.angle_beta   90.00
_cell.angle_gamma   90.00
#
_symmetry.space_group_name_H-M   'P 1'
#
loop_
_entity.id
_entity.type
_entity.pdbx_description
1 polymer ?
#
loop_
_entity_poly.entity_id
_entity_poly.type
_entity_poly.pdbx_seq_one_letter_code
_entity_poly.pdbx_strand_id
1 'polypeptide(L)'
;MLKFLLFSALLLSPLALAKMHCGTDEFQNTVAYNYMSLYCPQYYDHANNCCFQHDSCYATRAGRQKCDDAFCDCLRGKMSDGFCRMVADQACGLVQIFGQPAYDKPQA
;
A
#
# COMPACT_ATOMS: atom_id res chain seq x y z
N MET A 1 29.34 -45.09 -3.37
CA MET A 1 29.49 -43.81 -2.65
C MET A 1 28.40 -42.87 -3.14
N LEU A 2 27.11 -43.07 -2.82
CA LEU A 2 26.42 -42.64 -1.60
C LEU A 2 27.19 -41.62 -0.75
N LYS A 3 26.99 -40.33 -1.02
CA LYS A 3 27.05 -39.17 -0.10
C LYS A 3 27.12 -37.88 -0.92
N PHE A 4 25.97 -37.26 -1.19
CA PHE A 4 25.72 -35.82 -1.29
C PHE A 4 24.18 -35.70 -1.33
N LEU A 5 23.51 -36.09 -0.25
CA LEU A 5 22.95 -35.12 0.71
C LEU A 5 22.11 -34.06 -0.01
N LEU A 6 20.83 -34.40 -0.21
CA LEU A 6 19.65 -33.58 0.12
C LEU A 6 19.97 -32.12 0.49
N PHE A 7 20.27 -31.28 -0.49
CA PHE A 7 20.20 -29.83 -0.29
C PHE A 7 18.74 -29.40 -0.50
N SER A 8 18.01 -29.49 0.62
CA SER A 8 16.98 -28.53 1.02
C SER A 8 16.01 -28.04 -0.06
N ALA A 9 14.93 -28.79 -0.26
CA ALA A 9 13.67 -28.29 -0.83
C ALA A 9 12.94 -27.37 0.18
N LEU A 10 13.65 -26.41 0.75
CA LEU A 10 13.16 -25.36 1.64
C LEU A 10 13.71 -24.06 1.07
N LEU A 11 12.86 -23.03 0.93
CA LEU A 11 13.11 -21.70 0.36
C LEU A 11 12.59 -21.44 -1.08
N LEU A 12 11.58 -22.21 -1.52
CA LEU A 12 10.59 -21.68 -2.48
C LEU A 12 9.23 -21.61 -1.80
N SER A 13 9.18 -21.05 -0.59
CA SER A 13 7.98 -20.26 -0.29
C SER A 13 8.00 -19.16 -1.35
N PRO A 14 6.98 -19.02 -2.21
CA PRO A 14 6.84 -17.77 -2.94
C PRO A 14 6.87 -16.73 -1.83
N LEU A 15 7.93 -15.90 -1.81
CA LEU A 15 7.98 -14.73 -0.97
C LEU A 15 6.64 -14.07 -1.24
N ALA A 16 5.70 -14.13 -0.27
CA ALA A 16 4.32 -13.78 -0.52
C ALA A 16 4.38 -12.39 -1.15
N LEU A 17 4.06 -12.30 -2.46
CA LEU A 17 4.23 -11.07 -3.20
C LEU A 17 3.47 -10.03 -2.39
N ALA A 18 4.20 -9.06 -1.84
CA ALA A 18 3.66 -8.21 -0.79
C ALA A 18 2.33 -7.64 -1.28
N LYS A 19 1.23 -8.04 -0.62
CA LYS A 19 -0.12 -7.67 -1.05
C LYS A 19 -0.16 -6.15 -1.15
N MET A 20 -0.57 -5.64 -2.31
CA MET A 20 -0.85 -4.22 -2.46
C MET A 20 -2.16 -3.91 -1.75
N HIS A 21 -2.13 -2.87 -0.91
CA HIS A 21 -3.24 -2.38 -0.10
C HIS A 21 -3.77 -1.03 -0.61
N CYS A 22 -3.10 -0.41 -1.58
CA CYS A 22 -3.53 0.86 -2.13
C CYS A 22 -4.64 0.65 -3.18
N GLY A 23 -5.89 0.58 -2.73
CA GLY A 23 -7.05 0.46 -3.61
C GLY A 23 -8.22 -0.27 -2.94
N THR A 24 -9.43 -0.08 -3.46
CA THR A 24 -10.65 -0.71 -2.94
C THR A 24 -10.98 -2.04 -3.62
N ASP A 25 -10.33 -2.35 -4.74
CA ASP A 25 -10.50 -3.58 -5.50
C ASP A 25 -9.17 -4.03 -6.16
N GLU A 26 -9.18 -5.20 -6.79
CA GLU A 26 -7.99 -5.80 -7.42
C GLU A 26 -7.43 -4.92 -8.56
N PHE A 27 -8.31 -4.26 -9.32
CA PHE A 27 -7.90 -3.40 -10.42
C PHE A 27 -7.13 -2.18 -9.89
N GLN A 28 -7.67 -1.50 -8.89
CA GLN A 28 -7.01 -0.35 -8.25
C GLN A 28 -5.70 -0.75 -7.59
N ASN A 29 -5.67 -1.89 -6.88
CA ASN A 29 -4.44 -2.43 -6.32
C ASN A 29 -3.39 -2.73 -7.41
N THR A 30 -3.79 -3.28 -8.56
CA THR A 30 -2.88 -3.55 -9.68
C THR A 30 -2.34 -2.26 -10.30
N VAL A 31 -3.19 -1.24 -10.46
CA VAL A 31 -2.78 0.07 -10.95
C VAL A 31 -1.76 0.71 -9.99
N ALA A 32 -2.05 0.70 -8.69
CA ALA A 32 -1.15 1.24 -7.68
C ALA A 32 0.18 0.48 -7.64
N TYR A 33 0.16 -0.85 -7.70
CA TYR A 33 1.35 -1.69 -7.81
C TYR A 33 2.22 -1.31 -9.00
N ASN A 34 1.65 -1.27 -10.20
CA ASN A 34 2.40 -0.96 -11.42
C ASN A 34 2.96 0.46 -11.39
N TYR A 35 2.16 1.43 -10.93
CA TYR A 35 2.56 2.82 -10.88
C TYR A 35 3.70 3.04 -9.88
N MET A 36 3.56 2.52 -8.65
CA MET A 36 4.61 2.63 -7.63
C MET A 36 5.89 1.91 -8.05
N SER A 37 5.78 0.70 -8.60
CA SER A 37 6.93 -0.08 -9.06
C SER A 37 7.67 0.59 -10.22
N LEU A 38 6.97 1.30 -11.09
CA LEU A 38 7.57 1.96 -12.25
C LEU A 38 8.18 3.32 -11.91
N TYR A 39 7.48 4.15 -11.14
CA TYR A 39 7.86 5.55 -10.97
C TYR A 39 8.46 5.90 -9.61
N CYS A 40 8.10 5.16 -8.56
CA CYS A 40 8.55 5.40 -7.19
C CYS A 40 8.96 4.10 -6.47
N PRO A 41 9.77 3.22 -7.09
CA PRO A 41 10.04 1.89 -6.55
C PRO A 41 10.70 1.92 -5.17
N GLN A 42 11.53 2.93 -4.89
CA GLN A 42 12.20 3.11 -3.60
C GLN A 42 11.25 3.41 -2.45
N TYR A 43 10.00 3.81 -2.76
CA TYR A 43 8.97 4.13 -1.78
C TYR A 43 7.84 3.11 -1.73
N TYR A 44 7.91 2.04 -2.53
CA TYR A 44 6.85 1.05 -2.67
C TYR A 44 6.35 0.52 -1.32
N ASP A 45 7.25 -0.04 -0.50
CA ASP A 45 6.88 -0.65 0.78
C ASP A 45 6.33 0.38 1.77
N HIS A 46 6.88 1.59 1.76
CA HIS A 46 6.42 2.67 2.62
C HIS A 46 5.01 3.15 2.24
N ALA A 47 4.75 3.37 0.96
CA ALA A 47 3.43 3.77 0.47
C ALA A 47 2.39 2.67 0.74
N ASN A 48 2.74 1.41 0.46
CA ASN A 48 1.86 0.27 0.71
C ASN A 48 1.51 0.12 2.20
N ASN A 49 2.48 0.34 3.10
CA ASN A 49 2.24 0.37 4.54
C ASN A 49 1.31 1.53 4.96
N CYS A 50 1.44 2.72 4.34
CA CYS A 50 0.51 3.81 4.60
C CYS A 50 -0.92 3.44 4.19
N CYS A 51 -1.11 2.77 3.05
CA CYS A 51 -2.41 2.28 2.61
C CYS A 51 -2.99 1.22 3.56
N PHE A 52 -2.16 0.27 4.01
CA PHE A 52 -2.59 -0.72 5.01
C PHE A 52 -3.11 -0.08 6.31
N GLN A 53 -2.43 0.97 6.80
CA GLN A 53 -2.86 1.70 8.00
C GLN A 53 -4.15 2.50 7.75
N HIS A 54 -4.31 3.07 6.56
CA HIS A 54 -5.53 3.78 6.15
C HIS A 54 -6.74 2.85 6.10
N ASP A 55 -6.60 1.69 5.46
CA ASP A 55 -7.64 0.66 5.41
C ASP A 55 -8.05 0.19 6.82
N SER A 56 -7.07 -0.01 7.71
CA SER A 56 -7.33 -0.36 9.12
C SER A 56 -8.09 0.76 9.86
N CYS A 57 -7.74 2.02 9.61
CA CYS A 57 -8.44 3.17 10.16
C CYS A 57 -9.89 3.26 9.66
N TYR A 58 -10.11 2.97 8.37
CA TYR A 58 -11.44 2.88 7.77
C TYR A 58 -12.25 1.73 8.39
N ALA A 59 -11.65 0.54 8.54
CA ALA A 59 -12.29 -0.62 9.14
C ALA A 59 -12.77 -0.37 10.58
N THR A 60 -11.98 0.40 11.36
CA THR A 60 -12.31 0.76 12.75
C THR A 60 -13.24 1.98 12.88
N ARG A 61 -13.63 2.60 11.76
CA ARG A 61 -14.53 3.78 11.73
C ARG A 61 -14.05 4.92 12.64
N ALA A 62 -12.73 5.15 12.67
CA ALA A 62 -12.12 6.17 13.53
C ALA A 62 -12.38 7.64 13.09
N GLY A 63 -13.19 7.85 12.05
CA GLY A 63 -13.48 9.14 11.43
C GLY A 63 -12.70 9.33 10.12
N ARG A 64 -13.43 9.50 9.00
CA ARG A 64 -12.82 9.59 7.65
C ARG A 64 -11.71 10.64 7.56
N GLN A 65 -12.01 11.88 7.93
CA GLN A 65 -11.05 12.99 7.85
C GLN A 65 -9.77 12.67 8.64
N LYS A 66 -9.90 12.12 9.86
CA LYS A 66 -8.76 11.72 10.68
C LYS A 66 -7.92 10.63 9.99
N CYS A 67 -8.57 9.65 9.36
CA CYS A 67 -7.87 8.59 8.63
C CYS A 67 -7.16 9.15 7.40
N ASP A 68 -7.83 10.00 6.61
CA ASP A 68 -7.27 10.62 5.41
C ASP A 68 -6.07 11.51 5.76
N ASP A 69 -6.18 12.34 6.79
CA ASP A 69 -5.09 13.22 7.24
C ASP A 69 -3.87 12.41 7.72
N ALA A 70 -4.10 11.33 8.48
CA ALA A 70 -3.03 10.43 8.92
C ALA A 70 -2.35 9.71 7.73
N PHE A 71 -3.13 9.31 6.72
CA PHE A 71 -2.60 8.73 5.48
C PHE A 71 -1.76 9.74 4.70
N CYS A 72 -2.25 10.98 4.56
CA CYS A 72 -1.53 12.07 3.90
C CYS A 72 -0.18 12.36 4.59
N ASP A 73 -0.16 12.43 5.92
CA ASP A 73 1.05 12.65 6.70
C ASP A 73 2.04 11.49 6.57
N CYS A 74 1.53 10.26 6.56
CA CYS A 74 2.34 9.06 6.33
C CYS A 74 3.04 9.13 4.97
N LEU A 75 2.30 9.38 3.88
CA LEU A 75 2.87 9.45 2.54
C LEU A 75 3.88 10.59 2.40
N ARG A 76 3.55 11.80 2.85
CA ARG A 76 4.44 12.97 2.75
C ARG A 76 5.72 12.81 3.57
N GLY A 77 5.64 12.14 4.71
CA GLY A 77 6.78 11.86 5.57
C GLY A 77 7.70 10.77 5.03
N LYS A 78 7.22 9.91 4.12
CA LYS A 78 8.02 8.83 3.51
C LYS A 78 8.48 9.16 2.11
N MET A 79 7.63 9.77 1.29
CA MET A 79 7.87 10.12 -0.11
C MET A 79 8.25 11.60 -0.21
N SER A 80 9.44 11.97 0.24
CA SER A 80 9.83 13.39 0.37
C SER A 80 10.38 14.02 -0.91
N ASP A 81 10.67 13.23 -1.95
CA ASP A 81 11.51 13.69 -3.05
C ASP A 81 10.77 13.88 -4.37
N GLY A 82 10.95 15.05 -4.97
CA GLY A 82 10.62 15.35 -6.36
C GLY A 82 9.25 14.85 -6.81
N PHE A 83 9.26 14.01 -7.86
CA PHE A 83 8.05 13.43 -8.44
C PHE A 83 7.25 12.59 -7.44
N CYS A 84 7.92 11.79 -6.61
CA CYS A 84 7.24 10.92 -5.66
C CYS A 84 6.54 11.71 -4.55
N ARG A 85 7.06 12.88 -4.17
CA ARG A 85 6.31 13.81 -3.31
C ARG A 85 5.01 14.28 -3.96
N MET A 86 5.04 14.60 -5.25
CA MET A 86 3.82 14.95 -5.99
C MET A 86 2.83 13.79 -6.04
N VAL A 87 3.30 12.56 -6.23
CA VAL A 87 2.45 11.35 -6.19
C VAL A 87 1.80 11.18 -4.83
N ALA A 88 2.54 11.38 -3.74
CA ALA A 88 1.99 11.37 -2.39
C ALA A 88 0.89 12.41 -2.18
N ASP A 89 1.10 13.64 -2.68
CA ASP A 89 0.10 14.71 -2.60
C ASP A 89 -1.15 14.42 -3.44
N GLN A 90 -1.00 13.80 -4.61
CA GLN A 90 -2.13 13.35 -5.43
C GLN A 90 -2.92 12.23 -4.76
N ALA A 91 -2.24 11.21 -4.22
CA ALA A 91 -2.89 10.12 -3.49
C ALA A 91 -3.67 10.64 -2.27
N CYS A 92 -3.08 11.58 -1.52
CA CYS A 92 -3.75 12.29 -0.42
C CYS A 92 -5.03 12.99 -0.90
N GLY A 93 -4.97 13.76 -1.99
CA GLY A 93 -6.15 14.43 -2.56
C GLY A 93 -7.24 13.44 -3.00
N LEU A 94 -6.86 12.31 -3.60
CA LEU A 94 -7.81 11.30 -4.06
C LEU A 94 -8.63 10.70 -2.92
N VAL A 95 -8.01 10.37 -1.77
CA VAL A 95 -8.76 9.82 -0.63
C VAL A 95 -9.68 10.87 0.01
N GLN A 96 -9.26 12.13 0.09
CA GLN A 96 -10.09 13.20 0.65
C GLN A 96 -11.32 13.49 -0.23
N ILE A 97 -11.17 13.45 -1.56
CA ILE A 97 -12.24 13.72 -2.52
C ILE A 97 -13.16 12.50 -2.70
N PHE A 98 -12.59 11.30 -2.88
CA PHE A 98 -13.32 10.10 -3.31
C PHE A 98 -13.41 9.00 -2.26
N GLY A 99 -12.85 9.19 -1.05
CA GLY A 99 -12.74 8.14 -0.04
C GLY A 99 -14.04 7.82 0.71
N GLN A 100 -15.06 8.68 0.67
CA GLN A 100 -16.31 8.48 1.44
C GLN A 100 -16.99 7.13 1.16
N PRO A 101 -17.21 6.70 -0.10
CA PRO A 101 -17.80 5.39 -0.37
C PRO A 101 -16.96 4.21 0.15
N ALA A 102 -15.63 4.33 0.16
CA ALA A 102 -14.75 3.31 0.70
C ALA A 102 -14.79 3.27 2.24
N TYR A 103 -14.85 4.44 2.88
CA TYR A 103 -15.04 4.58 4.32
C TYR A 103 -16.38 3.99 4.78
N ASP A 104 -17.44 4.18 4.00
CA ASP A 104 -18.80 3.77 4.38
C ASP A 104 -19.06 2.27 4.22
N LYS A 105 -18.27 1.56 3.42
CA LYS A 105 -18.39 0.11 3.23
C LYS A 105 -17.90 -0.67 4.46
N PRO A 106 -18.57 -1.76 4.85
CA PRO A 106 -17.99 -2.73 5.77
C PRO A 106 -16.70 -3.28 5.13
N GLN A 107 -15.57 -3.05 5.79
CA GLN A 107 -14.29 -3.63 5.38
C GLN A 107 -14.24 -5.05 5.95
N ALA A 108 -14.12 -6.06 5.08
CA ALA A 108 -14.17 -7.48 5.42
C ALA A 108 -12.83 -8.01 5.95
#